data_AF-A0A1Q3M5Y6-F1
#
_entry.id   AF-A0A1Q3M5Y6-F1
#
_cell.length_a   1.000
_cell.length_b   1.000
_cell.length_c   1.000
_cell.angle_alpha   90.00
_cell.angle_beta   90.00
_cell.angle_gamma   90.00
#
_symmetry.space_group_name_H-M   'P 1'
#
loop_
_entity.id
_entity.type
_entity.pdbx_description
1 polymer ?
#
loop_
_entity_poly.entity_id
_entity_poly.type
_entity_poly.pdbx_seq_one_letter_code
_entity_poly.pdbx_strand_id
1 'polypeptide(L)'
;MNIEKELQDIFNDPLFADVKPTELKQTSDDRLVQSFEEINSFYELHHRLPGETKGMKEKLMFNRLQGFLNDTEKLNQLLPYDRFELLRPKQPITETDIEAFLNDPLLDLVDDTSDILTVPEHLKKTPKIDASDYIAQRRKCEDFHLYRDGFIKVHEELKSGKRSFVKFTSSQLENPGCYFVLDGMLVYLAEVLDQNRDRKGRLMGRSICIFENGTMSDVKLDTLRKALYENGYTVRENSETTSEYFNTRFNATTDDKPSGYIYVLKSLSDNPEIKTIENLYKIGFSSTTVSERIANAEHEPTYLNAKVEIVASWKAFNMNVAMFESLIHRVFKDVRLQVKIGNHIPEEWFVVPYSAIEKAIQCIIKEIPISYDAASQIVIEHTSAENAEKQTIDTTGWKILTLNIKETYFNEIIASAKKEEYRLLKSSTMNKYTYLDEGKRWLKKYDAIRFFVGYHKNRESALVEVVDAVYKLDEQTVVYSLGRVIEVGERK
;
A
#
# COMPACT_ATOMS: atom_id res chain seq x y z
N MET A 1 -17.13 84.77 -35.62
CA MET A 1 -15.80 84.38 -35.12
C MET A 1 -15.84 82.89 -34.87
N ASN A 2 -14.96 82.14 -35.52
CA ASN A 2 -15.00 80.69 -35.52
C ASN A 2 -13.95 80.18 -34.53
N ILE A 3 -14.40 79.93 -33.30
CA ILE A 3 -13.56 79.67 -32.12
C ILE A 3 -12.66 78.44 -32.31
N GLU A 4 -13.11 77.45 -33.09
CA GLU A 4 -12.34 76.25 -33.42
C GLU A 4 -11.12 76.53 -34.30
N LYS A 5 -11.21 77.53 -35.19
CA LYS A 5 -10.09 77.94 -36.04
C LYS A 5 -9.04 78.72 -35.26
N GLU A 6 -9.48 79.62 -34.38
CA GLU A 6 -8.58 80.36 -33.50
C GLU A 6 -7.86 79.44 -32.49
N LEU A 7 -8.54 78.40 -31.99
CA LEU A 7 -7.91 77.39 -31.13
C LEU A 7 -6.88 76.53 -31.87
N GLN A 8 -7.11 76.19 -33.14
CA GLN A 8 -6.15 75.45 -33.96
C GLN A 8 -4.92 76.29 -34.31
N ASP A 9 -5.08 77.59 -34.52
CA ASP A 9 -3.94 78.49 -34.76
C ASP A 9 -3.10 78.69 -33.48
N ILE A 10 -3.71 78.71 -32.29
CA ILE A 10 -2.99 78.78 -31.01
C ILE A 10 -2.20 77.49 -30.73
N PHE A 11 -2.75 76.32 -31.06
CA PHE A 11 -2.07 75.03 -30.84
C PHE A 11 -0.91 74.76 -31.81
N ASN A 12 -0.85 75.47 -32.94
CA ASN A 12 0.19 75.33 -33.97
C ASN A 12 1.31 76.39 -33.86
N ASP A 13 1.30 77.24 -32.84
CA ASP A 13 2.36 78.23 -32.61
C ASP A 13 3.66 77.54 -32.14
N PRO A 14 4.83 77.81 -32.76
CA PRO A 14 6.12 77.22 -32.40
C PRO A 14 6.55 77.44 -30.93
N LEU A 15 5.88 78.31 -30.18
CA LEU A 15 6.03 78.45 -28.72
C LEU A 15 5.52 77.25 -27.90
N PHE A 16 4.67 76.38 -28.46
CA PHE A 16 4.12 75.20 -27.79
C PHE A 16 4.74 73.86 -28.23
N ALA A 17 5.77 73.88 -29.07
CA ALA A 17 6.39 72.66 -29.63
C ALA A 17 7.03 71.73 -28.58
N ASP A 18 7.36 72.24 -27.38
CA ASP A 18 7.95 71.46 -26.28
C ASP A 18 6.94 71.05 -25.18
N VAL A 19 5.65 71.36 -25.34
CA VAL A 19 4.62 70.94 -24.37
C VAL A 19 4.08 69.56 -24.77
N LYS A 20 4.75 68.51 -24.32
CA LYS A 20 4.18 67.15 -24.36
C LYS A 20 2.90 67.14 -23.50
N PRO A 21 1.77 66.62 -24.01
CA PRO A 21 0.58 66.45 -23.18
C PRO A 21 0.97 65.63 -21.96
N THR A 22 0.65 66.15 -20.77
CA THR A 22 0.88 65.41 -19.52
C THR A 22 0.09 64.11 -19.64
N GLU A 23 0.79 62.98 -19.68
CA GLU A 23 0.15 61.66 -19.69
C GLU A 23 -0.81 61.62 -18.50
N LEU A 24 -2.11 61.54 -18.79
CA LEU A 24 -3.14 61.36 -17.77
C LEU A 24 -2.68 60.17 -16.93
N LYS A 25 -2.45 60.39 -15.63
CA LYS A 25 -2.05 59.33 -14.71
C LYS A 25 -3.11 58.24 -14.81
N GLN A 26 -2.74 57.10 -15.42
CA GLN A 26 -3.62 55.95 -15.53
C GLN A 26 -4.22 55.67 -14.15
N THR A 27 -5.54 55.78 -14.06
CA THR A 27 -6.27 55.42 -12.86
C THR A 27 -6.09 53.92 -12.60
N SER A 28 -6.29 53.48 -11.36
CA SER A 28 -6.25 52.06 -11.01
C SER A 28 -7.15 51.22 -11.92
N ASP A 29 -8.25 51.80 -12.35
CA ASP A 29 -9.34 51.13 -13.04
C ASP A 29 -9.00 50.94 -14.54
N ASP A 30 -8.35 51.93 -15.17
CA ASP A 30 -7.86 51.79 -16.55
C ASP A 30 -6.78 50.70 -16.68
N ARG A 31 -5.94 50.53 -15.65
CA ARG A 31 -4.95 49.45 -15.61
C ARG A 31 -5.58 48.07 -15.48
N LEU A 32 -6.69 47.96 -14.75
CA LEU A 32 -7.45 46.72 -14.63
C LEU A 32 -8.06 46.32 -15.97
N VAL A 33 -8.70 47.26 -16.67
CA VAL A 33 -9.29 47.02 -18.00
C VAL A 33 -8.22 46.60 -19.01
N GLN A 34 -7.08 47.30 -19.06
CA GLN A 34 -5.98 46.95 -19.97
C GLN A 34 -5.44 45.54 -19.71
N SER A 35 -5.33 45.15 -18.44
CA SER A 35 -4.84 43.81 -18.07
C SER A 35 -5.81 42.68 -18.40
N PHE A 36 -7.11 42.97 -18.45
CA PHE A 36 -8.13 42.02 -18.91
C PHE A 36 -8.19 41.95 -20.45
N GLU A 37 -7.98 43.06 -21.14
CA GLU A 37 -7.89 43.07 -22.60
C GLU A 37 -6.68 42.26 -23.11
N GLU A 38 -5.55 42.27 -22.40
CA GLU A 38 -4.41 41.37 -22.65
C GLU A 38 -4.81 39.88 -22.61
N ILE A 39 -5.72 39.50 -21.69
CA ILE A 39 -6.23 38.13 -21.58
C ILE A 39 -7.17 37.80 -22.74
N ASN A 40 -8.04 38.74 -23.12
CA ASN A 40 -8.92 38.58 -24.27
C ASN A 40 -8.14 38.41 -25.58
N SER A 41 -7.11 39.22 -25.82
CA SER A 41 -6.24 39.08 -26.99
C SER A 41 -5.45 37.77 -26.98
N PHE A 42 -5.03 37.29 -25.80
CA PHE A 42 -4.40 35.97 -25.69
C PHE A 42 -5.38 34.84 -26.06
N TYR A 43 -6.63 34.93 -25.59
CA TYR A 43 -7.67 33.96 -25.91
C TYR A 43 -8.04 33.99 -27.40
N GLU A 44 -8.07 35.17 -28.02
CA GLU A 44 -8.32 35.34 -29.46
C GLU A 44 -7.22 34.69 -30.32
N LEU A 45 -5.96 34.83 -29.92
CA LEU A 45 -4.81 34.28 -30.66
C LEU A 45 -4.61 32.78 -30.47
N HIS A 46 -4.89 32.25 -29.27
CA HIS A 46 -4.57 30.87 -28.91
C HIS A 46 -5.78 29.98 -28.68
N HIS A 47 -7.00 30.53 -28.70
CA HIS A 47 -8.26 29.85 -28.39
C HIS A 47 -8.21 29.02 -27.10
N ARG A 48 -7.41 29.47 -26.12
CA ARG A 48 -7.20 28.79 -24.84
C ARG A 48 -6.98 29.79 -23.73
N LEU A 49 -7.37 29.42 -22.52
CA LEU A 49 -7.07 30.20 -21.32
C LEU A 49 -5.56 30.14 -20.98
N PRO A 50 -4.99 31.21 -20.40
CA PRO A 50 -3.61 31.18 -19.91
C PRO A 50 -3.43 30.06 -18.87
N GLY A 51 -2.41 29.22 -19.03
CA GLY A 51 -2.09 28.13 -18.11
C GLY A 51 -0.94 28.46 -17.15
N GLU A 52 -0.92 27.79 -16.00
CA GLU A 52 0.07 28.02 -14.93
C GLU A 52 1.52 27.63 -15.31
N THR A 53 1.71 26.79 -16.33
CA THR A 53 2.95 26.04 -16.57
C THR A 53 3.76 26.45 -17.80
N LYS A 54 3.26 27.34 -18.67
CA LYS A 54 3.95 27.71 -19.93
C LYS A 54 4.37 29.18 -19.96
N GLY A 55 5.62 29.47 -19.61
CA GLY A 55 6.22 30.79 -19.78
C GLY A 55 5.76 31.84 -18.75
N MET A 56 6.67 32.77 -18.42
CA MET A 56 6.48 33.73 -17.31
C MET A 56 5.32 34.71 -17.55
N LYS A 57 5.04 35.07 -18.81
CA LYS A 57 3.94 35.96 -19.19
C LYS A 57 2.57 35.29 -19.06
N GLU A 58 2.43 34.03 -19.47
CA GLU A 58 1.18 33.27 -19.37
C GLU A 58 0.82 33.01 -17.91
N LYS A 59 1.82 32.69 -17.07
CA LYS A 59 1.62 32.52 -15.62
C LYS A 59 1.15 33.81 -14.94
N LEU A 60 1.67 34.96 -15.36
CA LEU A 60 1.24 36.26 -14.85
C LEU A 60 -0.23 36.53 -15.24
N MET A 61 -0.61 36.25 -16.50
CA MET A 61 -1.98 36.38 -16.99
C MET A 61 -2.94 35.42 -16.28
N PHE A 62 -2.52 34.18 -16.02
CA PHE A 62 -3.29 33.19 -15.26
C PHE A 62 -3.56 33.66 -13.82
N ASN A 63 -2.53 34.13 -13.11
CA ASN A 63 -2.69 34.66 -11.76
C ASN A 63 -3.60 35.89 -11.70
N ARG A 64 -3.54 36.76 -12.73
CA ARG A 64 -4.45 37.91 -12.86
C ARG A 64 -5.90 37.46 -13.07
N LEU A 65 -6.12 36.49 -13.96
CA LEU A 65 -7.44 35.91 -14.21
C LEU A 65 -8.04 35.29 -12.94
N GLN A 66 -7.24 34.51 -12.20
CA GLN A 66 -7.64 33.96 -10.89
C GLN A 66 -7.94 35.07 -9.87
N GLY A 67 -7.17 36.16 -9.90
CA GLY A 67 -7.44 37.36 -9.10
C GLY A 67 -8.78 38.02 -9.42
N PHE A 68 -9.18 38.07 -10.70
CA PHE A 68 -10.48 38.62 -11.11
C PHE A 68 -11.65 37.71 -10.72
N LEU A 69 -11.48 36.39 -10.78
CA LEU A 69 -12.51 35.43 -10.34
C LEU A 69 -12.77 35.48 -8.83
N ASN A 70 -11.76 35.81 -8.03
CA ASN A 70 -11.87 35.86 -6.57
C ASN A 70 -12.42 37.20 -6.03
N ASP A 71 -12.46 38.26 -6.83
CA ASP A 71 -12.84 39.61 -6.40
C ASP A 71 -14.11 40.11 -7.12
N THR A 72 -15.23 40.08 -6.40
CA THR A 72 -16.56 40.36 -6.95
C THR A 72 -16.76 41.80 -7.43
N GLU A 73 -16.08 42.79 -6.84
CA GLU A 73 -16.18 44.19 -7.27
C GLU A 73 -15.48 44.41 -8.62
N LYS A 74 -14.28 43.82 -8.79
CA LYS A 74 -13.54 43.86 -10.05
C LYS A 74 -14.23 43.06 -11.15
N LEU A 75 -14.86 41.94 -10.80
CA LEU A 75 -15.63 41.12 -11.73
C LEU A 75 -16.76 41.95 -12.36
N ASN A 76 -17.53 42.68 -11.55
CA ASN A 76 -18.62 43.53 -12.04
C ASN A 76 -18.14 44.66 -12.97
N GLN A 77 -16.96 45.23 -12.72
CA GLN A 77 -16.35 46.26 -13.57
C GLN A 77 -15.85 45.72 -14.92
N LEU A 78 -15.43 44.44 -14.96
CA LEU A 78 -14.85 43.81 -16.15
C LEU A 78 -15.89 43.07 -17.02
N LEU A 79 -17.09 42.80 -16.50
CA LEU A 79 -18.21 42.19 -17.24
C LEU A 79 -18.50 42.87 -18.61
N PRO A 80 -18.53 44.21 -18.74
CA PRO A 80 -18.78 44.86 -20.04
C PRO A 80 -17.68 44.62 -21.08
N TYR A 81 -16.48 44.22 -20.64
CA TYR A 81 -15.32 43.99 -21.50
C TYR A 81 -15.08 42.49 -21.78
N ASP A 82 -15.92 41.59 -21.24
CA ASP A 82 -15.83 40.14 -21.40
C ASP A 82 -16.43 39.67 -22.74
N ARG A 83 -15.63 39.76 -23.80
CA ARG A 83 -16.04 39.40 -25.18
C ARG A 83 -16.24 37.90 -25.38
N PHE A 84 -15.62 37.06 -24.55
CA PHE A 84 -15.55 35.61 -24.73
C PHE A 84 -16.19 34.83 -23.57
N GLU A 85 -16.97 35.50 -22.73
CA GLU A 85 -17.66 34.92 -21.55
C GLU A 85 -16.73 34.17 -20.59
N LEU A 86 -15.48 34.65 -20.43
CA LEU A 86 -14.44 34.00 -19.63
C LEU A 86 -14.64 34.21 -18.12
N LEU A 87 -15.40 35.24 -17.73
CA LEU A 87 -15.65 35.61 -16.33
C LEU A 87 -16.99 35.09 -15.81
N ARG A 88 -17.84 34.53 -16.67
CA ARG A 88 -19.09 33.91 -16.22
C ARG A 88 -18.79 32.53 -15.65
N PRO A 89 -19.17 32.24 -14.39
CA PRO A 89 -19.11 30.88 -13.89
C PRO A 89 -19.99 30.01 -14.79
N LYS A 90 -19.44 28.92 -15.35
CA LYS A 90 -20.25 27.90 -16.02
C LYS A 90 -21.34 27.47 -15.04
N GLN A 91 -22.58 27.85 -15.33
CA GLN A 91 -23.71 27.31 -14.59
C GLN A 91 -23.64 25.78 -14.71
N PRO A 92 -23.92 25.04 -13.63
CA PRO A 92 -24.02 23.60 -13.70
C PRO A 92 -25.08 23.29 -14.77
N ILE A 93 -24.67 22.55 -15.80
CA ILE A 93 -25.55 22.12 -16.88
C ILE A 93 -26.70 21.35 -16.22
N THR A 94 -27.91 21.88 -16.29
CA THR A 94 -29.09 21.18 -15.76
C THR A 94 -29.60 20.20 -16.82
N GLU A 95 -30.31 19.16 -16.41
CA GLU A 95 -30.91 18.17 -17.34
C GLU A 95 -31.77 18.85 -18.41
N THR A 96 -32.40 19.98 -18.07
CA THR A 96 -33.19 20.84 -18.96
C THR A 96 -32.38 21.51 -20.08
N ASP A 97 -31.10 21.84 -19.87
CA ASP A 97 -30.25 22.44 -20.92
C ASP A 97 -29.80 21.40 -21.96
N ILE A 98 -29.66 20.15 -21.52
CA ILE A 98 -29.32 19.01 -22.38
C ILE A 98 -30.51 18.66 -23.26
N GLU A 99 -31.73 18.66 -22.69
CA GLU A 99 -32.97 18.48 -23.45
C GLU A 99 -33.22 19.62 -24.44
N ALA A 100 -32.88 20.86 -24.10
CA ALA A 100 -32.98 21.99 -25.02
C ALA A 100 -31.97 21.89 -26.19
N PHE A 101 -30.75 21.42 -25.94
CA PHE A 101 -29.75 21.17 -26.98
C PHE A 101 -30.15 19.98 -27.88
N LEU A 102 -30.68 18.89 -27.30
CA LEU A 102 -31.14 17.71 -28.05
C LEU A 102 -32.37 18.00 -28.92
N ASN A 103 -33.18 19.00 -28.55
CA ASN A 103 -34.37 19.44 -29.30
C ASN A 103 -34.09 20.62 -30.25
N ASP A 104 -32.82 20.97 -30.52
CA ASP A 104 -32.48 22.02 -31.48
C ASP A 104 -32.85 21.57 -32.92
N PRO A 105 -33.68 22.34 -33.66
CA PRO A 105 -34.07 22.03 -35.04
C PRO A 105 -32.90 21.85 -36.02
N LEU A 106 -31.69 22.32 -35.68
CA LEU A 106 -30.49 22.07 -36.47
C LEU A 106 -30.00 20.62 -36.43
N LEU A 107 -30.34 19.85 -35.37
CA LEU A 107 -30.03 18.42 -35.27
C LEU A 107 -30.98 17.54 -36.09
N ASP A 108 -32.20 18.00 -36.34
CA ASP A 108 -33.19 17.32 -37.19
C ASP A 108 -32.88 17.42 -38.71
N LEU A 109 -31.92 18.26 -39.10
CA LEU A 109 -31.50 18.43 -40.50
C LEU A 109 -30.44 17.41 -40.94
N VAL A 110 -30.01 16.50 -40.06
CA VAL A 110 -28.95 15.52 -40.32
C VAL A 110 -29.51 14.10 -40.37
N ASP A 111 -30.42 13.86 -41.31
CA ASP A 111 -31.18 12.59 -41.45
C ASP A 111 -30.31 11.39 -41.92
N ASP A 112 -29.06 11.63 -42.35
CA ASP A 112 -28.20 10.64 -43.04
C ASP A 112 -26.90 10.25 -42.29
N THR A 113 -26.82 10.39 -40.96
CA THR A 113 -25.60 10.01 -40.19
C THR A 113 -25.80 8.87 -39.17
N SER A 114 -26.86 8.08 -39.32
CA SER A 114 -27.11 6.90 -38.50
C SER A 114 -25.96 5.88 -38.52
N ASP A 115 -25.12 5.88 -39.56
CA ASP A 115 -23.89 5.07 -39.68
C ASP A 115 -22.68 5.60 -38.89
N ILE A 116 -22.61 6.90 -38.60
CA ILE A 116 -21.46 7.51 -37.87
C ILE A 116 -21.63 7.34 -36.35
N LEU A 117 -22.88 7.30 -35.87
CA LEU A 117 -23.22 7.10 -34.46
C LEU A 117 -23.49 5.63 -34.09
N THR A 118 -23.51 4.71 -35.06
CA THR A 118 -23.61 3.28 -34.75
C THR A 118 -22.26 2.76 -34.24
N VAL A 119 -22.19 2.49 -32.95
CA VAL A 119 -21.05 1.79 -32.34
C VAL A 119 -20.85 0.44 -33.05
N PRO A 120 -19.68 0.17 -33.66
CA PRO A 120 -19.39 -1.09 -34.34
C PRO A 120 -19.69 -2.31 -33.46
N GLU A 121 -20.25 -3.37 -34.02
CA GLU A 121 -20.69 -4.58 -33.29
C GLU A 121 -19.58 -5.23 -32.44
N HIS A 122 -18.32 -5.06 -32.84
CA HIS A 122 -17.13 -5.46 -32.09
C HIS A 122 -17.01 -4.78 -30.71
N LEU A 123 -17.43 -3.51 -30.60
CA LEU A 123 -17.40 -2.70 -29.37
C LEU A 123 -18.66 -2.90 -28.49
N LYS A 124 -19.75 -3.47 -29.02
CA LYS A 124 -20.96 -3.85 -28.26
C LYS A 124 -20.79 -5.09 -27.39
N LYS A 125 -19.64 -5.77 -27.48
CA LYS A 125 -19.26 -6.85 -26.54
C LYS A 125 -18.79 -6.27 -25.21
N THR A 126 -19.64 -5.50 -24.53
CA THR A 126 -19.60 -5.49 -23.07
C THR A 126 -19.80 -6.94 -22.62
N PRO A 127 -18.95 -7.49 -21.73
CA PRO A 127 -19.30 -8.73 -21.07
C PRO A 127 -20.69 -8.51 -20.49
N LYS A 128 -21.62 -9.46 -20.68
CA LYS A 128 -22.88 -9.45 -19.94
C LYS A 128 -22.50 -9.27 -18.48
N ILE A 129 -22.69 -8.06 -17.95
CA ILE A 129 -22.68 -7.83 -16.52
C ILE A 129 -23.88 -8.66 -16.10
N ASP A 130 -23.62 -9.83 -15.52
CA ASP A 130 -24.67 -10.62 -14.90
C ASP A 130 -25.38 -9.65 -13.96
N ALA A 131 -26.56 -9.20 -14.36
CA ALA A 131 -27.42 -8.40 -13.52
C ALA A 131 -27.60 -9.25 -12.27
N SER A 132 -26.99 -8.83 -11.16
CA SER A 132 -27.10 -9.54 -9.90
C SER A 132 -28.58 -9.56 -9.56
N ASP A 133 -29.24 -10.70 -9.70
CA ASP A 133 -30.69 -10.89 -9.48
C ASP A 133 -31.15 -10.45 -8.08
N TYR A 134 -30.21 -10.20 -7.17
CA TYR A 134 -30.47 -9.70 -5.83
C TYR A 134 -29.52 -8.54 -5.47
N ILE A 135 -30.09 -7.41 -5.11
CA ILE A 135 -29.42 -6.24 -4.53
C ILE A 135 -29.67 -6.27 -3.03
N ALA A 136 -28.60 -6.25 -2.23
CA ALA A 136 -28.72 -6.26 -0.78
C ALA A 136 -29.42 -4.97 -0.32
N GLN A 137 -30.55 -5.12 0.38
CA GLN A 137 -31.28 -4.01 0.97
C GLN A 137 -31.10 -4.03 2.49
N ARG A 138 -31.02 -2.85 3.12
CA ARG A 138 -30.98 -2.73 4.58
C ARG A 138 -32.38 -3.02 5.13
N ARG A 139 -32.49 -4.00 6.01
CA ARG A 139 -33.72 -4.36 6.73
C ARG A 139 -33.58 -4.01 8.19
N LYS A 140 -34.68 -3.69 8.87
CA LYS A 140 -34.65 -3.47 10.33
C LYS A 140 -34.31 -4.79 11.02
N CYS A 141 -33.37 -4.76 11.97
CA CYS A 141 -32.99 -5.94 12.74
C CYS A 141 -33.94 -6.08 13.95
N GLU A 142 -34.62 -7.21 14.07
CA GLU A 142 -35.54 -7.48 15.20
C GLU A 142 -34.76 -7.82 16.49
N ASP A 143 -33.62 -8.51 16.35
CA ASP A 143 -32.76 -8.97 17.45
C ASP A 143 -31.63 -7.99 17.83
N PHE A 144 -31.76 -6.71 17.48
CA PHE A 144 -30.70 -5.72 17.69
C PHE A 144 -30.27 -5.56 19.16
N HIS A 145 -31.16 -5.89 20.11
CA HIS A 145 -30.86 -5.85 21.55
C HIS A 145 -29.67 -6.72 21.95
N LEU A 146 -29.41 -7.83 21.25
CA LEU A 146 -28.28 -8.72 21.54
C LEU A 146 -26.92 -8.11 21.15
N TYR A 147 -26.90 -7.24 20.15
CA TYR A 147 -25.67 -6.66 19.60
C TYR A 147 -25.37 -5.27 20.14
N ARG A 148 -26.39 -4.57 20.66
CA ARG A 148 -26.32 -3.20 21.17
C ARG A 148 -25.21 -3.00 22.21
N ASP A 149 -25.10 -3.90 23.17
CA ASP A 149 -24.10 -3.81 24.25
C ASP A 149 -22.67 -3.93 23.70
N GLY A 150 -22.49 -4.73 22.63
CA GLY A 150 -21.22 -4.83 21.91
C GLY A 150 -20.81 -3.50 21.28
N PHE A 151 -21.74 -2.82 20.58
CA PHE A 151 -21.47 -1.51 19.97
C PHE A 151 -21.12 -0.44 21.02
N ILE A 152 -21.83 -0.41 22.15
CA ILE A 152 -21.56 0.52 23.25
C ILE A 152 -20.13 0.30 23.79
N LYS A 153 -19.77 -0.95 24.05
CA LYS A 153 -18.43 -1.33 24.52
C LYS A 153 -17.33 -0.93 23.52
N VAL A 154 -17.54 -1.17 22.23
CA VAL A 154 -16.57 -0.75 21.18
C VAL A 154 -16.42 0.78 21.16
N HIS A 155 -17.52 1.52 21.32
CA HIS A 155 -17.48 2.98 21.32
C HIS A 155 -16.75 3.56 22.55
N GLU A 156 -16.94 2.95 23.73
CA GLU A 156 -16.18 3.28 24.94
C GLU A 156 -14.69 2.93 24.82
N GLU A 157 -14.36 1.81 24.19
CA GLU A 157 -12.99 1.37 23.96
C GLU A 157 -12.27 2.22 22.90
N LEU A 158 -13.00 2.74 21.91
CA LEU A 158 -12.48 3.73 20.95
C LEU A 158 -12.26 5.09 21.63
N LYS A 159 -13.19 5.55 22.49
CA LYS A 159 -13.04 6.81 23.25
C LYS A 159 -11.88 6.78 24.24
N SER A 160 -11.63 5.63 24.87
CA SER A 160 -10.52 5.44 25.80
C SER A 160 -9.17 5.18 25.12
N GLY A 161 -9.13 5.14 23.78
CA GLY A 161 -7.90 4.91 23.00
C GLY A 161 -7.35 3.48 23.06
N LYS A 162 -8.12 2.55 23.64
CA LYS A 162 -7.74 1.12 23.72
C LYS A 162 -7.88 0.41 22.38
N ARG A 163 -8.77 0.90 21.50
CA ARG A 163 -8.89 0.46 20.11
C ARG A 163 -8.47 1.57 19.15
N SER A 164 -7.87 1.18 18.03
CA SER A 164 -7.47 2.08 16.95
C SER A 164 -8.08 1.66 15.62
N PHE A 165 -8.32 2.64 14.75
CA PHE A 165 -8.71 2.41 13.37
C PHE A 165 -7.48 2.00 12.56
N VAL A 166 -7.55 0.87 11.87
CA VAL A 166 -6.52 0.41 10.94
C VAL A 166 -7.13 0.37 9.54
N LYS A 167 -6.34 0.74 8.52
CA LYS A 167 -6.77 0.63 7.13
C LYS A 167 -7.11 -0.83 6.81
N PHE A 168 -8.27 -1.03 6.18
CA PHE A 168 -8.81 -2.36 5.93
C PHE A 168 -7.85 -3.25 5.11
N THR A 169 -7.68 -4.52 5.52
CA THR A 169 -6.89 -5.54 4.81
C THR A 169 -7.73 -6.78 4.54
N SER A 170 -7.63 -7.35 3.33
CA SER A 170 -8.48 -8.45 2.84
C SER A 170 -8.56 -9.68 3.75
N SER A 171 -7.52 -9.98 4.53
CA SER A 171 -7.47 -11.15 5.42
C SER A 171 -8.41 -11.08 6.63
N GLN A 172 -8.91 -9.89 6.97
CA GLN A 172 -9.75 -9.68 8.17
C GLN A 172 -11.22 -10.05 7.96
N LEU A 173 -11.66 -10.24 6.71
CA LEU A 173 -13.02 -10.68 6.38
C LEU A 173 -13.21 -12.21 6.51
N GLU A 174 -12.16 -12.95 6.88
CA GLU A 174 -12.21 -14.40 7.01
C GLU A 174 -12.80 -14.86 8.36
N ASN A 175 -12.78 -13.98 9.38
CA ASN A 175 -13.27 -14.29 10.72
C ASN A 175 -14.61 -13.56 11.01
N PRO A 176 -15.72 -14.27 11.27
CA PRO A 176 -16.94 -13.65 11.77
C PRO A 176 -16.71 -13.10 13.19
N GLY A 177 -17.40 -12.02 13.55
CA GLY A 177 -17.27 -11.35 14.85
C GLY A 177 -16.45 -10.05 14.84
N CYS A 178 -15.88 -9.66 13.71
CA CYS A 178 -15.10 -8.43 13.61
C CYS A 178 -15.99 -7.19 13.44
N TYR A 179 -15.49 -6.06 13.95
CA TYR A 179 -16.09 -4.74 13.81
C TYR A 179 -15.35 -3.89 12.77
N PHE A 180 -16.12 -3.23 11.91
CA PHE A 180 -15.63 -2.36 10.85
C PHE A 180 -16.32 -0.99 10.95
N VAL A 181 -15.70 0.03 10.38
CA VAL A 181 -16.32 1.34 10.16
C VAL A 181 -16.47 1.53 8.66
N LEU A 182 -17.69 1.79 8.21
CA LEU A 182 -18.04 2.03 6.82
C LEU A 182 -18.82 3.34 6.75
N ASP A 183 -18.30 4.32 5.99
CA ASP A 183 -18.85 5.68 5.87
C ASP A 183 -19.19 6.33 7.23
N GLY A 184 -18.34 6.11 8.24
CA GLY A 184 -18.50 6.66 9.59
C GLY A 184 -19.50 5.92 10.49
N MET A 185 -20.13 4.84 10.02
CA MET A 185 -20.99 3.98 10.84
C MET A 185 -20.27 2.68 11.22
N LEU A 186 -20.47 2.22 12.46
CA LEU A 186 -19.92 0.95 12.91
C LEU A 186 -20.76 -0.22 12.40
N VAL A 187 -20.09 -1.24 11.87
CA VAL A 187 -20.66 -2.43 11.25
C VAL A 187 -20.07 -3.66 11.92
N TYR A 188 -20.92 -4.56 12.37
CA TYR A 188 -20.55 -5.84 12.94
C TYR A 188 -20.82 -6.96 11.94
N LEU A 189 -19.82 -7.79 11.68
CA LEU A 189 -19.96 -8.98 10.84
C LEU A 189 -20.47 -10.14 11.70
N ALA A 190 -21.78 -10.41 11.64
CA ALA A 190 -22.41 -11.41 12.48
C ALA A 190 -22.13 -12.83 12.01
N GLU A 191 -22.31 -13.11 10.72
CA GLU A 191 -22.14 -14.44 10.16
C GLU A 191 -21.76 -14.39 8.69
N VAL A 192 -20.98 -15.37 8.24
CA VAL A 192 -20.67 -15.62 6.83
C VAL A 192 -21.37 -16.91 6.42
N LEU A 193 -22.43 -16.79 5.62
CA LEU A 193 -23.33 -17.89 5.26
C LEU A 193 -22.73 -18.86 4.25
N ASP A 194 -21.90 -18.36 3.33
CA ASP A 194 -21.28 -19.14 2.26
C ASP A 194 -19.76 -19.10 2.34
N GLN A 195 -19.09 -20.25 2.31
CA GLN A 195 -17.63 -20.37 2.36
C GLN A 195 -17.02 -20.86 1.04
N ASN A 196 -17.61 -20.50 -0.10
CA ASN A 196 -17.05 -20.88 -1.39
C ASN A 196 -15.75 -20.13 -1.64
N ARG A 197 -14.71 -20.80 -2.14
CA ARG A 197 -13.41 -20.16 -2.46
C ARG A 197 -13.26 -19.99 -3.96
N ASP A 198 -12.82 -18.80 -4.38
CA ASP A 198 -12.47 -18.52 -5.78
C ASP A 198 -11.21 -19.32 -6.20
N ARG A 199 -10.90 -19.39 -7.50
CA ARG A 199 -9.66 -19.98 -8.05
C ARG A 199 -8.38 -19.34 -7.49
N LYS A 200 -8.49 -18.15 -6.88
CA LYS A 200 -7.42 -17.43 -6.16
C LYS A 200 -7.40 -17.68 -4.65
N GLY A 201 -8.19 -18.62 -4.14
CA GLY A 201 -8.26 -18.99 -2.72
C GLY A 201 -9.04 -18.02 -1.82
N ARG A 202 -9.68 -16.99 -2.40
CA ARG A 202 -10.41 -15.95 -1.65
C ARG A 202 -11.81 -16.42 -1.28
N LEU A 203 -12.23 -16.19 -0.05
CA LEU A 203 -13.59 -16.46 0.40
C LEU A 203 -14.58 -15.58 -0.38
N MET A 204 -15.54 -16.25 -0.99
CA MET A 204 -16.69 -15.74 -1.70
C MET A 204 -17.94 -16.27 -1.03
N GLY A 205 -18.82 -15.35 -0.63
CA GLY A 205 -20.05 -15.73 0.02
C GLY A 205 -20.90 -14.52 0.39
N ARG A 206 -22.10 -14.81 0.90
CA ARG A 206 -22.93 -13.82 1.57
C ARG A 206 -22.56 -13.71 3.04
N SER A 207 -22.67 -12.49 3.56
CA SER A 207 -22.46 -12.17 4.96
C SER A 207 -23.62 -11.37 5.52
N ILE A 208 -23.95 -11.61 6.77
CA ILE A 208 -24.92 -10.81 7.52
C ILE A 208 -24.14 -9.74 8.28
N CYS A 209 -24.36 -8.49 7.90
CA CYS A 209 -23.77 -7.33 8.54
C CYS A 209 -24.85 -6.60 9.36
N ILE A 210 -24.54 -6.28 10.61
CA ILE A 210 -25.41 -5.52 11.51
C ILE A 210 -24.78 -4.14 11.67
N PHE A 211 -25.58 -3.09 11.48
CA PHE A 211 -25.17 -1.71 11.60
C PHE A 211 -25.57 -1.16 12.96
N GLU A 212 -24.79 -0.20 13.46
CA GLU A 212 -25.03 0.51 14.72
C GLU A 212 -26.43 1.16 14.78
N ASN A 213 -26.99 1.56 13.64
CA ASN A 213 -28.32 2.16 13.54
C ASN A 213 -29.48 1.14 13.64
N GLY A 214 -29.21 -0.12 13.97
CA GLY A 214 -30.22 -1.16 14.12
C GLY A 214 -30.71 -1.78 12.80
N THR A 215 -29.99 -1.56 11.70
CA THR A 215 -30.27 -2.23 10.43
C THR A 215 -29.36 -3.43 10.22
N MET A 216 -29.87 -4.45 9.53
CA MET A 216 -29.09 -5.59 9.05
C MET A 216 -29.10 -5.61 7.51
N SER A 217 -28.01 -6.06 6.91
CA SER A 217 -27.93 -6.23 5.46
C SER A 217 -27.19 -7.51 5.10
N ASP A 218 -27.75 -8.26 4.16
CA ASP A 218 -27.16 -9.49 3.62
C ASP A 218 -26.28 -9.16 2.40
N VAL A 219 -25.09 -8.63 2.67
CA VAL A 219 -24.16 -8.15 1.64
C VAL A 219 -23.23 -9.29 1.20
N LYS A 220 -22.90 -9.33 -0.10
CA LYS A 220 -21.82 -10.20 -0.61
C LYS A 220 -20.48 -9.74 -0.05
N LEU A 221 -19.65 -10.67 0.42
CA LEU A 221 -18.33 -10.37 0.98
C LEU A 221 -17.45 -9.54 0.03
N ASP A 222 -17.53 -9.75 -1.28
CA ASP A 222 -16.75 -8.97 -2.25
C ASP A 222 -17.22 -7.51 -2.37
N THR A 223 -18.53 -7.28 -2.23
CA THR A 223 -19.11 -5.92 -2.20
C THR A 223 -18.72 -5.21 -0.92
N LEU A 224 -18.80 -5.91 0.23
CA LEU A 224 -18.34 -5.39 1.51
C LEU A 224 -16.85 -5.06 1.48
N ARG A 225 -16.03 -5.96 0.91
CA ARG A 225 -14.58 -5.76 0.74
C ARG A 225 -14.27 -4.52 -0.09
N LYS A 226 -14.96 -4.30 -1.21
CA LYS A 226 -14.80 -3.10 -2.05
C LYS A 226 -15.17 -1.83 -1.30
N ALA A 227 -16.33 -1.82 -0.64
CA ALA A 227 -16.76 -0.69 0.16
C ALA A 227 -15.77 -0.36 1.30
N LEU A 228 -15.19 -1.39 1.92
CA LEU A 228 -14.18 -1.21 2.95
C LEU A 228 -12.82 -0.74 2.39
N TYR A 229 -12.49 -1.07 1.14
CA TYR A 229 -11.28 -0.56 0.48
C TYR A 229 -11.39 0.92 0.08
N GLU A 230 -12.58 1.37 -0.31
CA GLU A 230 -12.82 2.75 -0.71
C GLU A 230 -12.85 3.66 0.52
N ASN A 231 -13.71 3.38 1.50
CA ASN A 231 -13.98 4.28 2.63
C ASN A 231 -14.03 3.57 4.00
N GLY A 232 -13.48 2.36 4.12
CA GLY A 232 -13.58 1.57 5.34
C GLY A 232 -12.33 1.54 6.21
N TYR A 233 -12.58 1.41 7.51
CA TYR A 233 -11.55 1.11 8.51
C TYR A 233 -11.92 -0.16 9.27
N THR A 234 -10.94 -0.98 9.62
CA THR A 234 -11.15 -2.07 10.57
C THR A 234 -10.89 -1.56 11.97
N VAL A 235 -11.79 -1.90 12.91
CA VAL A 235 -11.55 -1.67 14.33
C VAL A 235 -10.64 -2.79 14.83
N ARG A 236 -9.41 -2.46 15.22
CA ARG A 236 -8.48 -3.46 15.75
C ARG A 236 -9.03 -4.04 17.05
N GLU A 237 -9.09 -5.37 17.15
CA GLU A 237 -9.41 -6.04 18.41
C GLU A 237 -8.30 -5.77 19.45
N ASN A 238 -8.71 -5.58 20.71
CA ASN A 238 -7.80 -5.34 21.82
C ASN A 238 -6.93 -6.60 22.04
N SER A 239 -5.62 -6.39 22.20
CA SER A 239 -4.64 -7.42 22.58
C SER A 239 -4.95 -8.11 23.92
N GLU A 240 -5.73 -7.47 24.80
CA GLU A 240 -6.15 -8.08 26.08
C GLU A 240 -7.28 -9.08 25.87
N THR A 241 -8.26 -8.80 25.01
CA THR A 241 -9.31 -9.77 24.64
C THR A 241 -8.78 -10.91 23.77
N THR A 242 -7.63 -10.75 23.09
CA THR A 242 -6.93 -11.90 22.50
C THR A 242 -6.62 -12.94 23.56
N SER A 243 -6.35 -12.56 24.81
CA SER A 243 -6.14 -13.50 25.91
C SER A 243 -7.42 -14.25 26.29
N GLU A 244 -8.57 -13.59 26.34
CA GLU A 244 -9.86 -14.25 26.65
C GLU A 244 -10.42 -15.07 25.47
N TYR A 245 -10.25 -14.60 24.22
CA TYR A 245 -10.60 -15.34 22.99
C TYR A 245 -9.67 -16.54 22.76
N PHE A 246 -8.37 -16.42 23.08
CA PHE A 246 -7.46 -17.56 23.13
C PHE A 246 -7.78 -18.46 24.32
N ASN A 247 -8.06 -17.93 25.52
CA ASN A 247 -8.39 -18.77 26.68
C ASN A 247 -9.73 -19.51 26.49
N THR A 248 -10.72 -18.96 25.79
CA THR A 248 -11.99 -19.68 25.52
C THR A 248 -11.86 -20.73 24.41
N ARG A 249 -10.88 -20.61 23.49
CA ARG A 249 -10.65 -21.59 22.40
C ARG A 249 -9.52 -22.58 22.67
N PHE A 250 -8.54 -22.22 23.49
CA PHE A 250 -7.36 -23.00 23.87
C PHE A 250 -7.41 -23.54 25.31
N ASN A 251 -8.50 -23.30 26.06
CA ASN A 251 -8.79 -24.17 27.20
C ASN A 251 -9.22 -25.54 26.66
N ALA A 252 -8.50 -26.56 27.11
CA ALA A 252 -8.62 -27.95 26.68
C ALA A 252 -10.08 -28.37 26.51
N THR A 253 -10.48 -28.62 25.28
CA THR A 253 -11.75 -29.29 25.01
C THR A 253 -11.51 -30.78 25.23
N THR A 254 -12.52 -31.53 25.66
CA THR A 254 -12.47 -32.99 25.92
C THR A 254 -12.08 -33.87 24.71
N ASP A 255 -11.76 -33.27 23.57
CA ASP A 255 -11.32 -33.92 22.32
C ASP A 255 -9.82 -33.72 21.99
N ASP A 256 -9.07 -32.97 22.80
CA ASP A 256 -7.64 -32.75 22.54
C ASP A 256 -6.81 -33.99 22.89
N LYS A 257 -6.21 -34.61 21.86
CA LYS A 257 -5.28 -35.74 22.05
C LYS A 257 -4.05 -35.25 22.84
N PRO A 258 -3.78 -35.79 24.04
CA PRO A 258 -2.56 -35.45 24.77
C PRO A 258 -1.37 -35.94 23.95
N SER A 259 -0.56 -35.00 23.44
CA SER A 259 0.62 -35.36 22.66
C SER A 259 1.74 -35.85 23.58
N GLY A 260 1.93 -35.23 24.75
CA GLY A 260 2.95 -35.60 25.73
C GLY A 260 3.40 -34.43 26.61
N TYR A 261 4.61 -34.55 27.16
CA TYR A 261 5.25 -33.58 28.04
C TYR A 261 6.59 -33.13 27.47
N ILE A 262 6.78 -31.81 27.34
CA ILE A 262 8.08 -31.20 27.09
C ILE A 262 8.74 -31.00 28.44
N TYR A 263 9.99 -31.41 28.59
CA TYR A 263 10.74 -31.26 29.83
C TYR A 263 12.09 -30.59 29.61
N VAL A 264 12.50 -29.81 30.60
CA VAL A 264 13.83 -29.21 30.70
C VAL A 264 14.49 -29.72 31.97
N LEU A 265 15.61 -30.41 31.79
CA LEU A 265 16.36 -31.03 32.87
C LEU A 265 17.70 -30.33 33.05
N LYS A 266 18.16 -30.30 34.30
CA LYS A 266 19.51 -29.86 34.67
C LYS A 266 20.30 -31.07 35.16
N SER A 267 21.55 -31.22 34.70
CA SER A 267 22.43 -32.28 35.20
C SER A 267 22.93 -31.95 36.61
N LEU A 268 22.87 -32.93 37.52
CA LEU A 268 23.53 -32.92 38.82
C LEU A 268 24.80 -33.80 38.82
N SER A 269 25.52 -33.81 37.69
CA SER A 269 26.73 -34.64 37.56
C SER A 269 27.88 -34.08 38.40
N ASP A 270 28.60 -34.97 39.10
CA ASP A 270 29.79 -34.63 39.87
C ASP A 270 31.06 -34.48 39.01
N ASN A 271 30.97 -34.73 37.71
CA ASN A 271 32.10 -34.61 36.80
C ASN A 271 32.59 -33.15 36.68
N PRO A 272 33.89 -32.87 36.86
CA PRO A 272 34.43 -31.51 36.91
C PRO A 272 34.23 -30.74 35.60
N GLU A 273 34.23 -31.42 34.44
CA GLU A 273 34.00 -30.79 33.13
C GLU A 273 32.54 -30.33 32.94
N ILE A 274 31.57 -31.04 33.52
CA ILE A 274 30.15 -30.71 33.42
C ILE A 274 29.76 -29.68 34.50
N LYS A 275 30.36 -29.81 35.69
CA LYS A 275 30.12 -28.91 36.83
C LYS A 275 30.61 -27.49 36.58
N THR A 276 31.63 -27.32 35.73
CA THR A 276 32.18 -26.01 35.37
C THR A 276 31.29 -25.26 34.36
N ILE A 277 30.38 -25.95 33.67
CA ILE A 277 29.52 -25.36 32.65
C ILE A 277 28.25 -24.82 33.31
N GLU A 278 28.15 -23.50 33.38
CA GLU A 278 26.91 -22.82 33.80
C GLU A 278 25.85 -22.89 32.68
N ASN A 279 24.57 -22.99 33.06
CA ASN A 279 23.42 -23.03 32.14
C ASN A 279 23.36 -24.25 31.19
N LEU A 280 23.79 -25.40 31.66
CA LEU A 280 23.65 -26.65 30.92
C LEU A 280 22.25 -27.27 31.14
N TYR A 281 21.46 -27.36 30.07
CA TYR A 281 20.12 -27.94 30.11
C TYR A 281 19.92 -28.99 29.02
N LYS A 282 19.17 -30.02 29.37
CA LYS A 282 18.64 -31.01 28.42
C LYS A 282 17.19 -30.69 28.13
N ILE A 283 16.85 -30.56 26.85
CA ILE A 283 15.48 -30.32 26.39
C ILE A 283 15.02 -31.58 25.67
N GLY A 284 13.88 -32.13 26.07
CA GLY A 284 13.35 -33.34 25.46
C GLY A 284 11.84 -33.44 25.55
N PHE A 285 11.30 -34.43 24.84
CA PHE A 285 9.89 -34.74 24.82
C PHE A 285 9.63 -36.16 25.34
N SER A 286 8.52 -36.36 26.04
CA SER A 286 8.10 -37.66 26.56
C SER A 286 6.59 -37.84 26.40
N SER A 287 6.18 -39.00 25.89
CA SER A 287 4.75 -39.38 25.89
C SER A 287 4.27 -39.82 27.27
N THR A 288 5.15 -40.36 28.11
CA THR A 288 4.87 -40.74 29.51
C THR A 288 5.21 -39.60 30.47
N THR A 289 4.86 -39.75 31.75
CA THR A 289 5.20 -38.74 32.75
C THR A 289 6.72 -38.54 32.85
N VAL A 290 7.15 -37.28 33.03
CA VAL A 290 8.59 -36.94 33.09
C VAL A 290 9.28 -37.71 34.21
N SER A 291 8.62 -37.89 35.36
CA SER A 291 9.15 -38.64 36.50
C SER A 291 9.47 -40.10 36.18
N GLU A 292 8.63 -40.78 35.41
CA GLU A 292 8.88 -42.16 34.97
C GLU A 292 10.02 -42.23 33.96
N ARG A 293 10.14 -41.24 33.06
CA ARG A 293 11.18 -41.20 32.03
C ARG A 293 12.58 -40.99 32.63
N ILE A 294 12.70 -40.20 33.70
CA ILE A 294 13.98 -39.88 34.35
C ILE A 294 14.37 -40.87 35.45
N ALA A 295 13.51 -41.84 35.82
CA ALA A 295 13.78 -42.78 36.90
C ALA A 295 15.07 -43.59 36.69
N ASN A 296 15.44 -43.87 35.44
CA ASN A 296 16.67 -44.58 35.06
C ASN A 296 17.77 -43.66 34.49
N ALA A 297 17.67 -42.34 34.67
CA ALA A 297 18.63 -41.38 34.09
C ALA A 297 20.07 -41.62 34.56
N GLU A 298 20.28 -42.09 35.80
CA GLU A 298 21.60 -42.39 36.35
C GLU A 298 22.38 -43.45 35.55
N HIS A 299 21.68 -44.32 34.81
CA HIS A 299 22.27 -45.47 34.10
C HIS A 299 22.27 -45.29 32.58
N GLU A 300 21.71 -44.18 32.08
CA GLU A 300 21.57 -43.91 30.65
C GLU A 300 22.66 -42.91 30.18
N PRO A 301 23.46 -43.26 29.15
CA PRO A 301 24.47 -42.36 28.57
C PRO A 301 23.90 -41.05 28.06
N THR A 302 22.62 -41.04 27.66
CA THR A 302 21.85 -39.87 27.19
C THR A 302 21.67 -38.79 28.27
N TYR A 303 21.75 -39.16 29.54
CA TYR A 303 21.67 -38.27 30.70
C TYR A 303 23.03 -38.07 31.39
N LEU A 304 24.12 -38.31 30.67
CA LEU A 304 25.49 -38.14 31.16
C LEU A 304 25.83 -39.06 32.36
N ASN A 305 25.12 -40.20 32.49
CA ASN A 305 25.24 -41.15 33.61
C ASN A 305 25.13 -40.47 34.99
N ALA A 306 24.24 -39.48 35.11
CA ALA A 306 24.11 -38.66 36.29
C ALA A 306 22.64 -38.44 36.68
N LYS A 307 22.43 -38.05 37.93
CA LYS A 307 21.12 -37.58 38.39
C LYS A 307 20.74 -36.30 37.65
N VAL A 308 19.45 -36.16 37.37
CA VAL A 308 18.89 -34.99 36.69
C VAL A 308 17.77 -34.39 37.51
N GLU A 309 17.70 -33.06 37.54
CA GLU A 309 16.66 -32.28 38.20
C GLU A 309 15.68 -31.73 37.17
N ILE A 310 14.38 -31.78 37.46
CA ILE A 310 13.35 -31.17 36.61
C ILE A 310 13.28 -29.68 36.93
N VAL A 311 13.66 -28.86 35.96
CA VAL A 311 13.59 -27.39 36.07
C VAL A 311 12.22 -26.89 35.61
N ALA A 312 11.70 -27.48 34.54
CA ALA A 312 10.39 -27.14 34.02
C ALA A 312 9.78 -28.30 33.23
N SER A 313 8.44 -28.37 33.26
CA SER A 313 7.66 -29.29 32.45
C SER A 313 6.42 -28.60 31.90
N TRP A 314 6.15 -28.82 30.62
CA TRP A 314 4.97 -28.30 29.93
C TRP A 314 4.17 -29.46 29.35
N LYS A 315 2.86 -29.41 29.50
CA LYS A 315 1.96 -30.38 28.88
C LYS A 315 1.59 -29.89 27.48
N ALA A 316 1.93 -30.66 26.45
CA ALA A 316 1.67 -30.31 25.06
C ALA A 316 0.45 -31.07 24.54
N PHE A 317 -0.43 -30.34 23.84
CA PHE A 317 -1.63 -30.86 23.20
C PHE A 317 -1.57 -30.58 21.70
N ASN A 318 -1.93 -31.57 20.88
CA ASN A 318 -1.97 -31.47 19.42
C ASN A 318 -0.67 -30.95 18.74
N MET A 319 0.51 -31.23 19.31
CA MET A 319 1.80 -30.75 18.80
C MET A 319 2.51 -31.82 17.96
N ASN A 320 3.12 -31.41 16.84
CA ASN A 320 3.99 -32.28 16.05
C ASN A 320 5.38 -32.38 16.70
N VAL A 321 5.63 -33.50 17.39
CA VAL A 321 6.86 -33.78 18.15
C VAL A 321 8.11 -33.70 17.28
N ALA A 322 8.08 -34.31 16.09
CA ALA A 322 9.23 -34.36 15.19
C ALA A 322 9.61 -32.95 14.69
N MET A 323 8.61 -32.10 14.46
CA MET A 323 8.84 -30.70 14.10
C MET A 323 9.41 -29.90 15.27
N PHE A 324 8.89 -30.10 16.48
CA PHE A 324 9.40 -29.45 17.69
C PHE A 324 10.88 -29.76 17.94
N GLU A 325 11.24 -31.05 17.92
CA GLU A 325 12.62 -31.49 18.09
C GLU A 325 13.52 -30.88 17.03
N SER A 326 13.12 -30.97 15.75
CA SER A 326 13.87 -30.39 14.63
C SER A 326 14.08 -28.88 14.79
N LEU A 327 13.08 -28.14 15.28
CA LEU A 327 13.17 -26.70 15.51
C LEU A 327 14.13 -26.37 16.65
N ILE A 328 14.01 -27.03 17.80
CA ILE A 328 14.92 -26.85 18.94
C ILE A 328 16.36 -27.17 18.53
N HIS A 329 16.56 -28.29 17.83
CA HIS A 329 17.85 -28.71 17.32
C HIS A 329 18.44 -27.72 16.30
N ARG A 330 17.59 -27.08 15.48
CA ARG A 330 18.01 -26.06 14.51
C ARG A 330 18.38 -24.75 15.20
N VAL A 331 17.55 -24.30 16.14
CA VAL A 331 17.72 -23.03 16.86
C VAL A 331 18.96 -23.07 17.73
N PHE A 332 19.16 -24.16 18.48
CA PHE A 332 20.28 -24.30 19.40
C PHE A 332 21.45 -25.11 18.83
N LYS A 333 21.57 -25.20 17.50
CA LYS A 333 22.61 -26.01 16.83
C LYS A 333 24.02 -25.59 17.25
N ASP A 334 24.25 -24.29 17.36
CA ASP A 334 25.58 -23.72 17.61
C ASP A 334 25.99 -23.76 19.09
N VAL A 335 25.05 -24.03 20.00
CA VAL A 335 25.25 -24.08 21.46
C VAL A 335 25.05 -25.47 22.05
N ARG A 336 25.22 -26.50 21.21
CA ARG A 336 25.20 -27.90 21.66
C ARG A 336 26.43 -28.24 22.47
N LEU A 337 26.24 -29.06 23.50
CA LEU A 337 27.34 -29.62 24.28
C LEU A 337 28.15 -30.61 23.41
N GLN A 338 29.43 -30.30 23.16
CA GLN A 338 30.34 -31.18 22.42
C GLN A 338 31.15 -32.09 23.34
N VAL A 339 30.52 -32.67 24.37
CA VAL A 339 31.19 -33.61 25.29
C VAL A 339 30.89 -35.03 24.84
N LYS A 340 31.94 -35.86 24.72
CA LYS A 340 31.83 -37.26 24.35
C LYS A 340 31.88 -38.13 25.61
N ILE A 341 30.77 -38.81 25.94
CA ILE A 341 30.73 -39.76 27.06
C ILE A 341 30.70 -41.17 26.48
N GLY A 342 31.81 -41.89 26.63
CA GLY A 342 32.01 -43.18 26.00
C GLY A 342 32.04 -43.08 24.48
N ASN A 343 31.09 -43.73 23.81
CA ASN A 343 30.97 -43.75 22.34
C ASN A 343 29.77 -42.97 21.79
N HIS A 344 29.06 -42.22 22.65
CA HIS A 344 27.85 -41.48 22.28
C HIS A 344 28.06 -39.96 22.51
N ILE A 345 27.56 -39.15 21.58
CA ILE A 345 27.55 -37.69 21.68
C ILE A 345 26.10 -37.30 21.93
N PRO A 346 25.77 -36.70 23.09
CA PRO A 346 24.40 -36.47 23.44
C PRO A 346 23.91 -35.17 22.76
N GLU A 347 23.11 -35.29 21.70
CA GLU A 347 22.69 -34.16 20.84
C GLU A 347 21.66 -33.21 21.47
N GLU A 348 21.10 -33.60 22.61
CA GLU A 348 19.97 -32.94 23.28
C GLU A 348 20.38 -32.06 24.48
N TRP A 349 21.69 -31.81 24.64
CA TRP A 349 22.21 -30.94 25.69
C TRP A 349 22.69 -29.61 25.11
N PHE A 350 22.22 -28.52 25.69
CA PHE A 350 22.45 -27.17 25.21
C PHE A 350 22.96 -26.27 26.34
N VAL A 351 23.93 -25.42 26.03
CA VAL A 351 24.49 -24.43 26.96
C VAL A 351 23.80 -23.09 26.70
N VAL A 352 22.66 -22.88 27.35
CA VAL A 352 21.73 -21.78 27.08
C VAL A 352 21.05 -21.31 28.36
N PRO A 353 20.92 -20.00 28.62
CA PRO A 353 20.16 -19.52 29.78
C PRO A 353 18.71 -20.01 29.77
N TYR A 354 18.17 -20.37 30.95
CA TYR A 354 16.79 -20.85 31.08
C TYR A 354 15.76 -19.87 30.48
N SER A 355 15.99 -18.56 30.61
CA SER A 355 15.14 -17.51 30.03
C SER A 355 15.03 -17.59 28.51
N ALA A 356 16.09 -18.01 27.82
CA ALA A 356 16.06 -18.19 26.38
C ALA A 356 15.31 -19.48 25.99
N ILE A 357 15.44 -20.54 26.78
CA ILE A 357 14.70 -21.80 26.58
C ILE A 357 13.20 -21.57 26.74
N GLU A 358 12.79 -20.89 27.81
CA GLU A 358 11.38 -20.58 28.06
C GLU A 358 10.77 -19.76 26.92
N LYS A 359 11.47 -18.70 26.47
CA LYS A 359 11.05 -17.90 25.32
C LYS A 359 10.95 -18.73 24.03
N ALA A 360 11.93 -19.59 23.75
CA ALA A 360 11.89 -20.45 22.57
C ALA A 360 10.66 -21.37 22.60
N ILE A 361 10.36 -22.00 23.72
CA ILE A 361 9.19 -22.88 23.88
C ILE A 361 7.90 -22.08 23.69
N GLN A 362 7.77 -20.91 24.31
CA GLN A 362 6.60 -20.04 24.12
C GLN A 362 6.42 -19.62 22.65
N CYS A 363 7.50 -19.28 21.95
CA CYS A 363 7.44 -18.89 20.54
C CYS A 363 7.07 -20.06 19.63
N ILE A 364 7.56 -21.27 19.91
CA ILE A 364 7.21 -22.47 19.15
C ILE A 364 5.74 -22.83 19.36
N ILE A 365 5.22 -22.71 20.58
CA ILE A 365 3.78 -22.89 20.86
C ILE A 365 2.93 -21.86 20.09
N LYS A 366 3.45 -20.64 19.92
CA LYS A 366 2.80 -19.57 19.13
C LYS A 366 3.06 -19.64 17.62
N GLU A 367 3.79 -20.66 17.14
CA GLU A 367 4.23 -20.81 15.74
C GLU A 367 5.02 -19.62 15.17
N ILE A 368 5.75 -18.88 16.03
CA ILE A 368 6.58 -17.76 15.62
C ILE A 368 7.95 -18.29 15.17
N PRO A 369 8.46 -17.91 13.97
CA PRO A 369 9.80 -18.30 13.57
C PRO A 369 10.83 -17.61 14.47
N ILE A 370 11.80 -18.37 14.97
CA ILE A 370 12.81 -17.90 15.91
C ILE A 370 14.22 -18.24 15.43
N SER A 371 15.17 -17.38 15.75
CA SER A 371 16.61 -17.67 15.70
C SER A 371 17.22 -17.43 17.09
N TYR A 372 18.35 -18.08 17.36
CA TYR A 372 19.09 -17.88 18.59
C TYR A 372 20.40 -17.18 18.27
N ASP A 373 20.63 -16.04 18.91
CA ASP A 373 21.91 -15.35 18.83
C ASP A 373 22.83 -15.85 19.96
N ALA A 374 23.86 -16.60 19.58
CA ALA A 374 24.84 -17.15 20.51
C ALA A 374 25.71 -16.07 21.19
N ALA A 375 25.89 -14.90 20.57
CA ALA A 375 26.67 -13.81 21.15
C ALA A 375 25.90 -13.10 22.27
N SER A 376 24.60 -12.87 22.06
CA SER A 376 23.73 -12.16 23.01
C SER A 376 22.96 -13.10 23.96
N GLN A 377 23.02 -14.41 23.74
CA GLN A 377 22.28 -15.45 24.48
C GLN A 377 20.77 -15.21 24.54
N ILE A 378 20.19 -14.59 23.51
CA ILE A 378 18.76 -14.28 23.43
C ILE A 378 18.14 -14.96 22.20
N VAL A 379 16.86 -15.32 22.36
CA VAL A 379 16.02 -15.76 21.25
C VAL A 379 15.47 -14.51 20.56
N ILE A 380 15.69 -14.43 19.25
CA ILE A 380 15.18 -13.37 18.38
C ILE A 380 13.90 -13.91 17.72
N GLU A 381 12.79 -13.22 17.99
CA GLU A 381 11.50 -13.48 17.37
C GLU A 381 11.47 -12.85 15.99
N HIS A 382 11.38 -13.68 14.94
CA HIS A 382 11.07 -13.18 13.62
C HIS A 382 9.55 -13.00 13.52
N THR A 383 9.03 -11.89 14.04
CA THR A 383 7.74 -11.39 13.54
C THR A 383 7.91 -11.20 12.03
N SER A 384 6.91 -11.46 11.20
CA SER A 384 6.99 -11.39 9.73
C SER A 384 7.23 -9.99 9.13
N ALA A 385 8.02 -9.16 9.80
CA ALA A 385 8.56 -7.90 9.36
C ALA A 385 10.00 -7.78 9.87
N GLU A 386 10.92 -8.61 9.38
CA GLU A 386 12.36 -8.33 9.37
C GLU A 386 13.08 -9.39 8.52
N ASN A 387 12.87 -9.30 7.21
CA ASN A 387 13.88 -9.75 6.28
C ASN A 387 15.06 -8.79 6.41
N ALA A 388 16.21 -9.33 6.82
CA ALA A 388 17.48 -8.63 6.92
C ALA A 388 17.76 -7.79 5.65
N GLU A 389 18.09 -6.51 5.89
CA GLU A 389 18.82 -5.62 5.00
C GLU A 389 18.37 -5.53 3.53
N LYS A 390 17.09 -5.26 3.29
CA LYS A 390 16.75 -4.37 2.17
C LYS A 390 16.60 -2.98 2.76
N GLN A 391 17.60 -2.12 2.57
CA GLN A 391 17.42 -0.68 2.69
C GLN A 391 16.25 -0.34 1.77
N THR A 392 15.05 -0.24 2.33
CA THR A 392 13.85 0.17 1.60
C THR A 392 14.02 1.66 1.41
N ILE A 393 14.76 2.01 0.36
CA ILE A 393 14.80 3.38 -0.13
C ILE A 393 13.35 3.74 -0.43
N ASP A 394 12.87 4.82 0.17
CA ASP A 394 11.55 5.35 -0.11
C ASP A 394 11.50 5.78 -1.59
N THR A 395 10.87 4.94 -2.41
CA THR A 395 10.76 5.15 -3.86
C THR A 395 9.54 6.00 -4.23
N THR A 396 8.86 6.61 -3.23
CA THR A 396 7.72 7.48 -3.48
C THR A 396 8.16 8.70 -4.31
N GLY A 397 7.67 8.77 -5.56
CA GLY A 397 7.97 9.85 -6.51
C GLY A 397 9.02 9.54 -7.57
N TRP A 398 9.66 8.36 -7.54
CA TRP A 398 10.70 8.00 -8.53
C TRP A 398 10.10 7.70 -9.91
N LYS A 399 10.76 8.16 -10.97
CA LYS A 399 10.44 7.79 -12.34
C LYS A 399 11.08 6.44 -12.66
N ILE A 400 10.26 5.39 -12.65
CA ILE A 400 10.70 4.01 -12.88
C ILE A 400 10.48 3.59 -14.33
N LEU A 401 11.54 3.15 -15.00
CA LEU A 401 11.49 2.60 -16.35
C LEU A 401 11.37 1.07 -16.31
N THR A 402 10.32 0.53 -16.91
CA THR A 402 10.13 -0.94 -16.96
C THR A 402 10.73 -1.54 -18.24
N LEU A 403 11.65 -2.50 -18.10
CA LEU A 403 12.32 -3.20 -19.20
C LEU A 403 12.27 -4.73 -19.03
N ASN A 404 12.20 -5.46 -20.14
CA ASN A 404 12.40 -6.91 -20.15
C ASN A 404 13.84 -7.23 -20.55
N ILE A 405 14.44 -8.21 -19.88
CA ILE A 405 15.83 -8.64 -20.13
C ILE A 405 15.90 -10.17 -20.14
N LYS A 406 16.94 -10.73 -20.79
CA LYS A 406 17.22 -12.18 -20.74
C LYS A 406 17.75 -12.56 -19.36
N GLU A 407 17.44 -13.77 -18.93
CA GLU A 407 17.82 -14.33 -17.62
C GLU A 407 19.33 -14.29 -17.36
N THR A 408 20.15 -14.54 -18.38
CA THR A 408 21.62 -14.46 -18.27
C THR A 408 22.11 -13.09 -17.81
N TYR A 409 21.62 -12.03 -18.47
CA TYR A 409 21.98 -10.66 -18.13
C TYR A 409 21.32 -10.19 -16.82
N PHE A 410 20.15 -10.72 -16.48
CA PHE A 410 19.49 -10.45 -15.20
C PHE A 410 20.34 -10.95 -14.04
N ASN A 411 20.83 -12.19 -14.12
CA ASN A 411 21.70 -12.77 -13.10
C ASN A 411 23.03 -12.00 -12.99
N GLU A 412 23.60 -11.54 -14.11
CA GLU A 412 24.80 -10.69 -14.10
C GLU A 412 24.56 -9.31 -13.44
N ILE A 413 23.37 -8.73 -13.59
CA ILE A 413 22.99 -7.47 -12.93
C ILE A 413 22.82 -7.68 -11.43
N ILE A 414 22.17 -8.77 -11.01
CA ILE A 414 22.03 -9.13 -9.59
C ILE A 414 23.41 -9.38 -8.96
N ALA A 415 24.29 -10.08 -9.67
CA ALA A 415 25.67 -10.32 -9.26
C ALA A 415 26.56 -9.05 -9.33
N SER A 416 26.01 -7.89 -9.71
CA SER A 416 26.73 -6.62 -9.91
C SER A 416 27.89 -6.68 -10.91
N ALA A 417 27.91 -7.71 -11.77
CA ALA A 417 28.91 -7.91 -12.81
C ALA A 417 28.63 -7.02 -14.03
N LYS A 418 27.35 -6.75 -14.32
CA LYS A 418 26.91 -5.88 -15.41
C LYS A 418 26.42 -4.53 -14.88
N LYS A 419 27.14 -3.46 -15.24
CA LYS A 419 26.88 -2.08 -14.78
C LYS A 419 26.31 -1.14 -15.84
N GLU A 420 26.12 -1.61 -17.06
CA GLU A 420 25.60 -0.82 -18.18
C GLU A 420 24.53 -1.59 -18.94
N GLU A 421 23.43 -0.93 -19.26
CA GLU A 421 22.34 -1.45 -20.08
C GLU A 421 22.13 -0.57 -21.32
N TYR A 422 22.11 -1.20 -22.49
CA TYR A 422 22.02 -0.51 -23.78
C TYR A 422 20.65 -0.75 -24.41
N ARG A 423 20.01 0.31 -24.93
CA ARG A 423 18.73 0.22 -25.63
C ARG A 423 18.74 1.03 -26.91
N LEU A 424 18.45 0.35 -28.02
CA LEU A 424 18.33 0.97 -29.33
C LEU A 424 17.01 1.74 -29.45
N LEU A 425 17.07 3.00 -29.88
CA LEU A 425 15.93 3.86 -30.10
C LEU A 425 15.25 3.52 -31.42
N LYS A 426 14.28 2.60 -31.35
CA LYS A 426 13.39 2.34 -32.49
C LYS A 426 12.30 3.41 -32.55
N SER A 427 11.85 3.75 -33.76
CA SER A 427 10.75 4.72 -34.02
C SER A 427 9.52 4.47 -33.14
N SER A 428 9.14 3.20 -32.93
CA SER A 428 8.01 2.80 -32.08
C SER A 428 8.23 2.99 -30.57
N THR A 429 9.48 3.08 -30.12
CA THR A 429 9.86 3.19 -28.70
C THR A 429 10.53 4.51 -28.34
N MET A 430 10.69 5.42 -29.30
CA MET A 430 11.34 6.73 -29.13
C MET A 430 10.72 7.55 -28.00
N ASN A 431 9.39 7.60 -27.91
CA ASN A 431 8.67 8.35 -26.88
C ASN A 431 8.81 7.74 -25.46
N LYS A 432 9.29 6.49 -25.36
CA LYS A 432 9.56 5.83 -24.08
C LYS A 432 10.86 6.35 -23.46
N TYR A 433 11.87 6.65 -24.27
CA TYR A 433 13.17 7.09 -23.76
C TYR A 433 13.42 8.59 -23.95
N THR A 434 12.67 9.24 -24.85
CA THR A 434 12.78 10.68 -25.12
C THR A 434 11.45 11.40 -24.92
N TYR A 435 11.51 12.70 -24.70
CA TYR A 435 10.36 13.60 -24.78
C TYR A 435 10.68 14.76 -25.73
N LEU A 436 9.63 15.35 -26.29
CA LEU A 436 9.75 16.47 -27.21
C LEU A 436 9.37 17.73 -26.45
N ASP A 437 10.28 18.69 -26.44
CA ASP A 437 10.07 20.00 -25.84
C ASP A 437 10.63 21.07 -26.78
N GLU A 438 9.79 22.05 -27.14
CA GLU A 438 10.13 23.16 -28.06
C GLU A 438 10.79 22.73 -29.39
N GLY A 439 10.35 21.60 -29.97
CA GLY A 439 10.88 21.10 -31.25
C GLY A 439 12.25 20.41 -31.16
N LYS A 440 12.85 20.32 -29.97
CA LYS A 440 14.05 19.53 -29.69
C LYS A 440 13.70 18.26 -28.89
N ARG A 441 14.38 17.16 -29.17
CA ARG A 441 14.18 15.89 -28.45
C ARG A 441 15.19 15.74 -27.33
N TRP A 442 14.69 15.54 -26.13
CA TRP A 442 15.49 15.38 -24.91
C TRP A 442 15.35 13.96 -24.36
N LEU A 443 16.39 13.44 -23.71
CA LEU A 443 16.36 12.14 -23.05
C LEU A 443 15.57 12.24 -21.74
N LYS A 444 14.65 11.29 -21.50
CA LYS A 444 13.95 11.16 -20.22
C LYS A 444 14.92 10.63 -19.17
N LYS A 445 15.07 11.39 -18.07
CA LYS A 445 15.77 10.93 -16.87
C LYS A 445 14.87 9.98 -16.08
N TYR A 446 15.42 8.84 -15.72
CA TYR A 446 14.80 7.82 -14.90
C TYR A 446 15.67 7.60 -13.67
N ASP A 447 15.05 7.44 -12.51
CA ASP A 447 15.75 7.26 -11.24
C ASP A 447 16.07 5.77 -11.00
N ALA A 448 15.23 4.88 -11.53
CA ALA A 448 15.44 3.44 -11.47
C ALA A 448 14.87 2.71 -12.68
N ILE A 449 15.41 1.52 -12.96
CA ILE A 449 14.92 0.58 -13.96
C ILE A 449 14.40 -0.68 -13.25
N ARG A 450 13.16 -1.06 -13.57
CA ARG A 450 12.60 -2.35 -13.18
C ARG A 450 12.79 -3.36 -14.32
N PHE A 451 13.68 -4.31 -14.10
CA PHE A 451 13.94 -5.42 -15.01
C PHE A 451 12.97 -6.58 -14.74
N PHE A 452 12.55 -7.23 -15.81
CA PHE A 452 11.72 -8.43 -15.77
C PHE A 452 12.32 -9.53 -16.65
N VAL A 453 12.32 -10.77 -16.16
CA VAL A 453 12.75 -11.95 -16.93
C VAL A 453 11.54 -12.62 -17.58
N GLY A 454 11.50 -12.64 -18.91
CA GLY A 454 10.43 -13.28 -19.69
C GLY A 454 9.09 -12.55 -19.71
N TYR A 455 8.06 -13.22 -20.25
CA TYR A 455 6.71 -12.66 -20.49
C TYR A 455 5.60 -13.29 -19.63
N HIS A 456 5.95 -14.10 -18.61
CA HIS A 456 4.98 -14.85 -17.81
C HIS A 456 4.49 -14.08 -16.56
N LYS A 457 3.36 -14.50 -15.98
CA LYS A 457 2.72 -13.82 -14.84
C LYS A 457 3.51 -13.90 -13.52
N ASN A 458 4.25 -14.99 -13.26
CA ASN A 458 5.23 -15.11 -12.17
C ASN A 458 6.63 -14.93 -12.73
N ARG A 459 6.98 -13.67 -13.03
CA ARG A 459 8.28 -13.30 -13.57
C ARG A 459 9.18 -12.73 -12.47
N GLU A 460 10.42 -13.18 -12.45
CA GLU A 460 11.46 -12.57 -11.63
C GLU A 460 11.63 -11.11 -12.03
N SER A 461 11.83 -10.27 -11.03
CA SER A 461 12.00 -8.83 -11.24
C SER A 461 13.08 -8.27 -10.34
N ALA A 462 13.79 -7.27 -10.84
CA ALA A 462 14.78 -6.53 -10.06
C ALA A 462 14.59 -5.03 -10.30
N LEU A 463 14.63 -4.25 -9.23
CA LEU A 463 14.67 -2.80 -9.28
C LEU A 463 16.12 -2.36 -9.08
N VAL A 464 16.64 -1.61 -10.05
CA VAL A 464 18.05 -1.18 -10.07
C VAL A 464 18.09 0.33 -10.26
N GLU A 465 18.90 1.01 -9.46
CA GLU A 465 19.13 2.45 -9.55
C GLU A 465 19.80 2.83 -10.88
N VAL A 466 19.45 3.98 -11.44
CA VAL A 466 20.13 4.55 -12.61
C VAL A 466 20.99 5.71 -12.15
N VAL A 467 22.30 5.61 -12.35
CA VAL A 467 23.26 6.65 -11.97
C VAL A 467 23.36 7.72 -13.07
N ASP A 468 23.36 7.29 -14.33
CA ASP A 468 23.45 8.19 -15.48
C ASP A 468 22.82 7.57 -16.73
N ALA A 469 22.47 8.42 -17.70
CA ALA A 469 21.92 8.01 -18.98
C ALA A 469 22.47 8.88 -20.11
N VAL A 470 23.21 8.25 -21.03
CA VAL A 470 23.87 8.93 -22.16
C VAL A 470 23.31 8.42 -23.48
N TYR A 471 23.02 9.34 -24.40
CA TYR A 471 22.64 8.99 -25.77
C TYR A 471 23.86 9.01 -26.69
N LYS A 472 24.11 7.88 -27.37
CA LYS A 472 25.14 7.77 -28.41
C LYS A 472 24.51 8.02 -29.77
N LEU A 473 24.90 9.12 -30.41
CA LEU A 473 24.34 9.57 -31.69
C LEU A 473 24.65 8.58 -32.83
N ASP A 474 25.86 8.00 -32.83
CA ASP A 474 26.38 7.15 -33.91
C ASP A 474 25.63 5.82 -34.05
N GLU A 475 25.13 5.28 -32.94
CA GLU A 475 24.45 3.98 -32.89
C GLU A 475 22.94 4.08 -32.63
N GLN A 476 22.43 5.30 -32.42
CA GLN A 476 21.06 5.56 -31.95
C GLN A 476 20.71 4.75 -30.69
N THR A 477 21.67 4.60 -29.78
CA THR A 477 21.54 3.83 -28.55
C THR A 477 21.52 4.73 -27.32
N VAL A 478 20.63 4.43 -26.38
CA VAL A 478 20.66 4.98 -25.02
C VAL A 478 21.41 4.00 -24.15
N VAL A 479 22.40 4.50 -23.42
CA VAL A 479 23.19 3.76 -22.45
C VAL A 479 22.79 4.20 -21.06
N TYR A 480 22.30 3.28 -20.23
CA TYR A 480 21.99 3.49 -18.84
C TYR A 480 23.10 2.89 -17.97
N SER A 481 23.71 3.73 -17.14
CA SER A 481 24.66 3.29 -16.11
C SER A 481 23.87 2.85 -14.87
N LEU A 482 23.97 1.56 -14.55
CA LEU A 482 23.26 0.91 -13.45
C LEU A 482 24.05 1.03 -12.15
N GLY A 483 23.35 1.43 -11.09
CA GLY A 483 23.86 1.58 -9.74
C GLY A 483 23.55 0.36 -8.88
N ARG A 484 23.04 0.60 -7.66
CA ARG A 484 22.74 -0.47 -6.69
C ARG A 484 21.45 -1.20 -7.05
N VAL A 485 21.40 -2.49 -6.74
CA VAL A 485 20.17 -3.30 -6.81
C VAL A 485 19.37 -3.02 -5.54
N ILE A 486 18.17 -2.47 -5.70
CA ILE A 486 17.32 -1.97 -4.60
C ILE A 486 16.33 -3.07 -4.15
N GLU A 487 15.75 -3.78 -5.11
CA GLU A 487 14.75 -4.81 -4.84
C GLU A 487 14.98 -5.99 -5.77
N VAL A 488 14.98 -7.21 -5.24
CA VAL A 488 14.87 -8.45 -6.03
C VAL A 488 13.59 -9.14 -5.60
N GLY A 489 12.69 -9.33 -6.57
CA GLY A 489 11.47 -10.11 -6.45
C GLY A 489 11.67 -11.46 -7.12
N GLU A 490 11.78 -12.51 -6.31
CA GLU A 490 11.96 -13.89 -6.77
C GLU A 490 10.63 -14.52 -7.21
N ARG A 491 10.75 -15.60 -7.99
CA ARG A 491 9.62 -16.48 -8.35
C ARG A 491 8.99 -17.02 -7.06
N LYS A 492 7.72 -16.67 -6.81
CA LYS A 492 6.86 -17.38 -5.85
C LYS A 492 6.26 -18.63 -6.48
#